data_AF-A0A1H4GQB1-F1
#
_entry.id   AF-A0A1H4GQB1-F1
#
_cell.length_a   1.000
_cell.length_b   1.000
_cell.length_c   1.000
_cell.angle_alpha   90.00
_cell.angle_beta   90.00
_cell.angle_gamma   90.00
#
_symmetry.space_group_name_H-M   'P 1'
#
loop_
_entity.id
_entity.type
_entity.pdbx_description
1 polymer ?
#
loop_
_entity_poly.entity_id
_entity_poly.type
_entity_poly.pdbx_seq_one_letter_code
_entity_poly.pdbx_strand_id
1 'polypeptide(L)'
;MNLKQVFISYAHENDAYRNEVREFVEWLRVEGKGVVKVVCDFDHEKKAPKQGWPVWMEDMIEESDIVLLLCTPLYLKRFRKKEEPGKGAGVTFEGAIITQDLYSANMVNNKFVPIIPDTGHHNHIPKMLLAFNNGFKFPSNQDKILECILLDDSTVTDSPEPNDHNCIVTSAEIEEVGREIAKEIISTVHEEPANMSKIEILVRAFLRLSESQKLMIAKQLEIFEDRFITLSSKELTQEVFRRAREKSLLAELWDNVNKMNSFGNNNNPFKA
;
A
#
# COMPACT_ATOMS: atom_id res chain seq x y z
N MET A 1 11.04 -10.73 -24.77
CA MET A 1 10.69 -10.45 -23.37
C MET A 1 11.15 -11.62 -22.54
N ASN A 2 11.76 -11.36 -21.38
CA ASN A 2 12.09 -12.43 -20.45
C ASN A 2 10.78 -12.97 -19.86
N LEU A 3 10.69 -14.28 -19.66
CA LEU A 3 9.49 -14.92 -19.10
C LEU A 3 9.41 -14.54 -17.62
N LYS A 4 8.35 -13.84 -17.20
CA LYS A 4 8.16 -13.45 -15.79
C LYS A 4 7.51 -14.56 -14.99
N GLN A 5 8.17 -15.01 -13.93
CA GLN A 5 7.65 -16.02 -13.03
C GLN A 5 6.79 -15.38 -11.93
N VAL A 6 5.51 -15.75 -11.89
CA VAL A 6 4.51 -15.21 -10.96
C VAL A 6 4.06 -16.30 -10.01
N PHE A 7 4.31 -16.12 -8.72
CA PHE A 7 3.79 -16.99 -7.67
C PHE A 7 2.48 -16.45 -7.12
N ILE A 8 1.48 -17.33 -6.93
CA ILE A 8 0.17 -16.96 -6.34
C ILE A 8 0.08 -17.57 -4.95
N SER A 9 0.16 -16.71 -3.92
CA SER A 9 -0.05 -17.09 -2.52
C SER A 9 -1.48 -16.72 -2.10
N TYR A 10 -2.20 -17.70 -1.58
CA TYR A 10 -3.58 -17.55 -1.13
C TYR A 10 -3.88 -18.50 0.03
N ALA A 11 -4.90 -18.19 0.81
CA ALA A 11 -5.32 -19.06 1.90
C ALA A 11 -6.27 -20.14 1.36
N HIS A 12 -6.03 -21.39 1.72
CA HIS A 12 -6.99 -22.46 1.48
C HIS A 12 -8.22 -22.23 2.37
N GLU A 13 -9.29 -21.71 1.77
CA GLU A 13 -10.57 -21.41 2.41
C GLU A 13 -11.61 -22.52 2.13
N ASN A 14 -12.65 -22.19 1.36
CA ASN A 14 -13.70 -23.09 0.92
C ASN A 14 -13.56 -23.39 -0.58
N ASP A 15 -14.27 -24.40 -1.06
CA ASP A 15 -14.20 -24.85 -2.46
C ASP A 15 -14.64 -23.78 -3.46
N ALA A 16 -15.59 -22.92 -3.09
CA ALA A 16 -16.05 -21.84 -3.97
C ALA A 16 -14.93 -20.82 -4.21
N TYR A 17 -14.27 -20.36 -3.16
CA TYR A 17 -13.12 -19.47 -3.27
C TYR A 17 -11.94 -20.15 -3.97
N ARG A 18 -11.67 -21.43 -3.67
CA ARG A 18 -10.63 -22.19 -4.36
C ARG A 18 -10.88 -22.30 -5.87
N ASN A 19 -12.14 -22.40 -6.29
CA ASN A 19 -12.51 -22.37 -7.70
C ASN A 19 -12.33 -20.99 -8.31
N GLU A 20 -12.70 -19.91 -7.61
CA GLU A 20 -12.45 -18.53 -8.03
C GLU A 20 -10.95 -18.25 -8.25
N VAL A 21 -10.10 -18.72 -7.33
CA VAL A 21 -8.64 -18.64 -7.47
C VAL A 21 -8.14 -19.45 -8.66
N ARG A 22 -8.70 -20.65 -8.91
CA ARG A 22 -8.35 -21.46 -10.08
C ARG A 22 -8.72 -20.76 -11.38
N GLU A 23 -9.91 -20.18 -11.46
CA GLU A 23 -10.34 -19.42 -12.65
C GLU A 23 -9.40 -18.25 -12.91
N PHE A 24 -8.99 -17.53 -11.86
CA PHE A 24 -8.00 -16.46 -11.96
C PHE A 24 -6.61 -16.96 -12.42
N VAL A 25 -6.13 -18.08 -11.89
CA VAL A 25 -4.85 -18.71 -12.29
C VAL A 25 -4.89 -19.12 -13.77
N GLU A 26 -5.96 -19.79 -14.20
CA GLU A 26 -6.10 -20.22 -15.59
C GLU A 26 -6.25 -19.04 -16.55
N TRP A 27 -6.98 -18.00 -16.15
CA TRP A 27 -7.04 -16.75 -16.89
C TRP A 27 -5.65 -16.12 -17.06
N LEU A 28 -4.85 -15.99 -16.00
CA LEU A 28 -3.47 -15.48 -16.09
C LEU A 28 -2.58 -16.35 -17.00
N ARG A 29 -2.73 -17.68 -16.96
CA ARG A 29 -1.99 -18.61 -17.84
C ARG A 29 -2.35 -18.43 -19.31
N VAL A 30 -3.62 -18.14 -19.60
CA VAL A 30 -4.12 -17.93 -20.96
C VAL A 30 -3.73 -16.57 -21.49
N GLU A 31 -4.03 -15.49 -20.77
CA GLU A 31 -3.77 -14.11 -21.21
C GLU A 31 -2.27 -13.77 -21.16
N GLY A 32 -1.54 -14.30 -20.18
CA GLY A 32 -0.09 -14.14 -20.05
C GLY A 32 0.73 -15.12 -20.89
N LYS A 33 0.11 -15.92 -21.77
CA LYS A 33 0.78 -17.01 -22.47
C LYS A 33 2.02 -16.54 -23.25
N GLY A 34 3.16 -17.16 -22.96
CA GLY A 34 4.45 -16.87 -23.61
C GLY A 34 5.25 -15.74 -22.99
N VAL A 35 4.69 -15.03 -22.01
CA VAL A 35 5.36 -13.92 -21.28
C VAL A 35 5.29 -14.05 -19.76
N VAL A 36 4.29 -14.77 -19.23
CA VAL A 36 4.11 -15.06 -17.81
C VAL A 36 4.13 -16.58 -17.58
N LYS A 37 4.87 -17.00 -16.55
CA LYS A 37 4.84 -18.36 -15.99
C LYS A 37 4.21 -18.31 -14.61
N VAL A 38 2.97 -18.77 -14.51
CA VAL A 38 2.23 -18.82 -13.23
C VAL A 38 2.57 -20.11 -12.48
N VAL A 39 3.00 -19.96 -11.22
CA VAL A 39 3.26 -21.07 -10.29
C VAL A 39 2.35 -20.96 -9.07
N CYS A 40 1.74 -22.07 -8.67
CA CYS A 40 0.85 -22.12 -7.50
C CYS A 40 0.72 -23.56 -6.96
N ASP A 41 0.01 -23.74 -5.85
CA ASP A 41 -0.19 -25.04 -5.22
C ASP A 41 -0.95 -26.04 -6.12
N PHE A 42 -1.72 -25.54 -7.11
CA PHE A 42 -2.44 -26.40 -8.06
C PHE A 42 -1.50 -27.30 -8.87
N ASP A 43 -0.23 -26.92 -9.01
CA ASP A 43 0.79 -27.73 -9.68
C ASP A 43 1.16 -29.00 -8.89
N HIS A 44 0.77 -29.08 -7.61
CA HIS A 44 1.02 -30.19 -6.68
C HIS A 44 -0.26 -30.92 -6.24
N GLU A 45 -1.39 -30.75 -6.93
CA GLU A 45 -2.68 -31.38 -6.55
C GLU A 45 -2.60 -32.90 -6.44
N LYS A 46 -1.83 -33.55 -7.30
CA LYS A 46 -1.70 -35.03 -7.33
C LYS A 46 -0.68 -35.54 -6.32
N LYS A 47 0.31 -34.71 -5.97
CA LYS A 47 1.43 -35.10 -5.13
C LYS A 47 2.10 -33.87 -4.53
N ALA A 48 2.25 -33.87 -3.21
CA ALA A 48 2.96 -32.82 -2.48
C ALA A 48 4.43 -32.68 -2.96
N PRO A 49 5.02 -31.47 -2.85
CA PRO A 49 6.41 -31.23 -3.19
C PRO A 49 7.34 -32.12 -2.35
N LYS A 50 8.38 -32.68 -2.97
CA LYS A 50 9.31 -33.63 -2.31
C LYS A 50 10.05 -32.99 -1.14
N GLN A 51 10.37 -31.71 -1.25
CA GLN A 51 11.03 -30.91 -0.22
C GLN A 51 10.09 -30.49 0.94
N GLY A 52 8.78 -30.75 0.80
CA GLY A 52 7.76 -30.29 1.73
C GLY A 52 7.25 -28.88 1.42
N TRP A 53 6.07 -28.56 1.93
CA TRP A 53 5.40 -27.27 1.67
C TRP A 53 6.19 -26.04 2.14
N PRO A 54 6.83 -26.03 3.34
CA PRO A 54 7.59 -24.87 3.77
C PRO A 54 8.70 -24.50 2.79
N VAL A 55 9.61 -25.45 2.52
CA VAL A 55 10.74 -25.24 1.61
C VAL A 55 10.26 -24.85 0.21
N TRP A 56 9.23 -25.54 -0.31
CA TRP A 56 8.67 -25.18 -1.61
C TRP A 56 8.11 -23.75 -1.64
N MET A 57 7.42 -23.29 -0.60
CA MET A 57 6.91 -21.91 -0.57
C MET A 57 8.04 -20.88 -0.49
N GLU A 58 9.12 -21.17 0.24
CA GLU A 58 10.33 -20.33 0.27
C GLU A 58 10.96 -20.24 -1.13
N ASP A 59 11.19 -21.39 -1.77
CA ASP A 59 11.69 -21.47 -3.15
C ASP A 59 10.82 -20.63 -4.10
N MET A 60 9.48 -20.76 -4.01
CA MET A 60 8.57 -20.03 -4.90
C MET A 60 8.56 -18.52 -4.64
N ILE A 61 8.74 -18.08 -3.39
CA ILE A 61 8.86 -16.67 -3.07
C ILE A 61 10.21 -16.14 -3.58
N GLU A 62 11.30 -16.88 -3.39
CA GLU A 62 12.65 -16.47 -3.80
C GLU A 62 12.82 -16.42 -5.32
N GLU A 63 12.35 -17.44 -6.04
CA GLU A 63 12.53 -17.59 -7.49
C GLU A 63 11.55 -16.75 -8.33
N SER A 64 10.50 -16.22 -7.73
CA SER A 64 9.49 -15.44 -8.45
C SER A 64 9.86 -13.96 -8.60
N ASP A 65 9.68 -13.45 -9.82
CA ASP A 65 9.78 -12.02 -10.10
C ASP A 65 8.64 -11.24 -9.42
N ILE A 66 7.45 -11.85 -9.35
CA ILE A 66 6.25 -11.27 -8.72
C ILE A 66 5.56 -12.32 -7.85
N VAL A 67 5.11 -11.91 -6.67
CA VAL A 67 4.29 -12.70 -5.74
C VAL A 67 2.95 -12.01 -5.55
N LEU A 68 1.88 -12.59 -6.10
CA LEU A 68 0.52 -12.12 -5.91
C LEU A 68 -0.03 -12.66 -4.59
N LEU A 69 -0.49 -11.77 -3.72
CA LEU A 69 -1.00 -12.09 -2.39
C LEU A 69 -2.53 -11.91 -2.39
N LEU A 70 -3.28 -13.00 -2.45
CA LEU A 70 -4.74 -12.94 -2.49
C LEU A 70 -5.29 -12.70 -1.08
N CYS A 71 -5.56 -11.43 -0.79
CA CYS A 71 -5.84 -10.91 0.54
C CYS A 71 -7.31 -11.08 0.93
N THR A 72 -7.56 -12.01 1.84
CA THR A 72 -8.85 -12.30 2.47
C THR A 72 -8.77 -12.19 3.99
N PRO A 73 -9.91 -12.25 4.73
CA PRO A 73 -9.86 -12.29 6.19
C PRO A 73 -9.02 -13.47 6.72
N LEU A 74 -9.13 -14.64 6.08
CA LEU A 74 -8.37 -15.83 6.50
C LEU A 74 -6.89 -15.68 6.17
N TYR A 75 -6.56 -15.16 4.98
CA TYR A 75 -5.19 -14.85 4.61
C TYR A 75 -4.53 -13.93 5.63
N LEU A 76 -5.20 -12.84 5.98
CA LEU A 76 -4.72 -11.88 6.98
C LEU A 76 -4.53 -12.50 8.36
N LYS A 77 -5.46 -13.37 8.79
CA LYS A 77 -5.39 -14.07 10.06
C LYS A 77 -4.16 -14.98 10.11
N ARG A 78 -3.93 -15.75 9.04
CA ARG A 78 -2.75 -16.62 8.89
C ARG A 78 -1.46 -15.81 8.84
N PHE A 79 -1.44 -14.71 8.07
CA PHE A 79 -0.31 -13.79 7.99
C PHE A 79 0.09 -13.24 9.36
N ARG A 80 -0.88 -12.85 10.19
CA ARG A 80 -0.66 -12.24 11.52
C ARG A 80 -0.32 -13.21 12.65
N LYS A 81 -0.27 -14.53 12.40
CA LYS A 81 -0.13 -15.57 13.45
C LYS A 81 -1.17 -15.45 14.58
N LYS A 82 -2.43 -15.10 14.26
CA LYS A 82 -3.54 -15.15 15.23
C LYS A 82 -4.29 -16.49 15.15
N GLU A 83 -3.58 -17.59 15.32
CA GLU A 83 -4.22 -18.87 15.67
C GLU A 83 -4.14 -19.08 17.17
N GLU A 84 -5.24 -19.55 17.75
CA GLU A 84 -5.32 -19.82 19.18
C GLU A 84 -4.33 -20.93 19.55
N PRO A 85 -3.61 -20.82 20.69
CA PRO A 85 -2.77 -21.89 21.18
C PRO A 85 -3.62 -23.16 21.34
N GLY A 86 -3.27 -24.24 20.63
CA GLY A 86 -3.88 -25.56 20.81
C GLY A 86 -4.77 -26.08 19.68
N LYS A 87 -4.96 -25.36 18.57
CA LYS A 87 -5.58 -25.90 17.34
C LYS A 87 -4.57 -26.01 16.20
N GLY A 88 -3.83 -27.11 16.19
CA GLY A 88 -3.15 -27.62 15.00
C GLY A 88 -1.78 -27.02 14.71
N ALA A 89 -0.81 -27.90 14.51
CA ALA A 89 0.55 -27.55 14.16
C ALA A 89 0.60 -26.95 12.75
N GLY A 90 0.83 -25.65 12.66
CA GLY A 90 1.03 -24.94 11.40
C GLY A 90 1.49 -23.53 11.69
N VAL A 91 2.74 -23.38 12.14
CA VAL A 91 3.41 -22.08 12.10
C VAL A 91 3.23 -21.56 10.67
N THR A 92 2.44 -20.50 10.49
CA THR A 92 2.14 -19.96 9.18
C THR A 92 3.42 -19.35 8.61
N PHE A 93 4.09 -20.15 7.78
CA PHE A 93 5.43 -19.92 7.26
C PHE A 93 5.45 -18.72 6.30
N GLU A 94 4.43 -18.58 5.46
CA GLU A 94 4.31 -17.52 4.44
C GLU A 94 4.44 -16.11 5.02
N GLY A 95 3.68 -15.80 6.08
CA GLY A 95 3.71 -14.47 6.70
C GLY A 95 5.07 -14.14 7.32
N ALA A 96 5.77 -15.15 7.86
CA ALA A 96 7.12 -14.95 8.40
C ALA A 96 8.15 -14.71 7.30
N ILE A 97 8.10 -15.48 6.20
CA ILE A 97 9.01 -15.30 5.05
C ILE A 97 8.78 -13.94 4.39
N ILE A 98 7.54 -13.59 4.03
CA ILE A 98 7.23 -12.30 3.36
C ILE A 98 7.67 -11.13 4.24
N THR A 99 7.44 -11.23 5.56
CA THR A 99 7.89 -10.23 6.52
C THR A 99 9.42 -10.13 6.53
N GLN A 100 10.12 -11.26 6.58
CA GLN A 100 11.59 -11.32 6.59
C GLN A 100 12.21 -10.81 5.29
N ASP A 101 11.65 -11.15 4.13
CA ASP A 101 12.07 -10.66 2.81
C ASP A 101 11.94 -9.13 2.75
N LEU A 102 10.78 -8.60 3.15
CA LEU A 102 10.56 -7.15 3.18
C LEU A 102 11.52 -6.45 4.15
N TYR A 103 11.74 -7.01 5.34
CA TYR A 103 12.72 -6.44 6.29
C TYR A 103 14.15 -6.48 5.73
N SER A 104 14.55 -7.60 5.12
CA SER A 104 15.90 -7.77 4.55
C SER A 104 16.14 -6.84 3.35
N ALA A 105 15.07 -6.47 2.65
CA ALA A 105 15.08 -5.49 1.57
C ALA A 105 14.89 -4.03 2.05
N ASN A 106 15.05 -3.72 3.35
CA ASN A 106 14.82 -2.38 3.91
C ASN A 106 13.42 -1.80 3.59
N MET A 107 12.39 -2.66 3.57
CA MET A 107 11.00 -2.35 3.20
C MET A 107 10.80 -1.95 1.74
N VAL A 108 11.82 -2.10 0.90
CA VAL A 108 11.72 -1.92 -0.55
C VAL A 108 11.02 -3.14 -1.11
N ASN A 109 9.80 -2.93 -1.59
CA ASN A 109 9.01 -4.00 -2.15
C ASN A 109 9.16 -4.03 -3.67
N ASN A 110 9.88 -5.03 -4.16
CA ASN A 110 10.11 -5.22 -5.59
C ASN A 110 9.20 -6.29 -6.22
N LYS A 111 8.52 -7.13 -5.41
CA LYS A 111 7.82 -8.31 -5.94
C LYS A 111 6.43 -8.61 -5.35
N PHE A 112 6.11 -8.13 -4.14
CA PHE A 112 4.86 -8.50 -3.46
C PHE A 112 3.70 -7.59 -3.87
N VAL A 113 2.66 -8.17 -4.47
CA VAL A 113 1.51 -7.41 -4.98
C VAL A 113 0.23 -7.87 -4.27
N PRO A 114 -0.37 -7.04 -3.39
CA PRO A 114 -1.64 -7.36 -2.76
C PRO A 114 -2.80 -7.28 -3.75
N ILE A 115 -3.59 -8.35 -3.82
CA ILE A 115 -4.79 -8.46 -4.65
C ILE A 115 -5.97 -8.80 -3.73
N ILE A 116 -7.16 -8.27 -3.97
CA ILE A 116 -8.36 -8.55 -3.17
C ILE A 116 -9.42 -9.23 -4.07
N PRO A 117 -10.13 -10.27 -3.64
CA PRO A 117 -11.31 -10.72 -4.39
C PRO A 117 -12.38 -9.61 -4.44
N ASP A 118 -13.29 -9.65 -5.41
CA ASP A 118 -14.35 -8.63 -5.54
C ASP A 118 -15.20 -8.50 -4.27
N THR A 119 -15.41 -9.63 -3.59
CA THR A 119 -16.12 -9.76 -2.31
C THR A 119 -15.29 -9.31 -1.11
N GLY A 120 -13.99 -9.07 -1.29
CA GLY A 120 -13.07 -8.70 -0.23
C GLY A 120 -12.97 -7.20 0.01
N HIS A 121 -12.25 -6.84 1.06
CA HIS A 121 -12.12 -5.47 1.55
C HIS A 121 -10.65 -5.12 1.82
N HIS A 122 -10.31 -3.84 1.70
CA HIS A 122 -8.93 -3.33 1.82
C HIS A 122 -8.28 -3.65 3.18
N ASN A 123 -9.07 -3.76 4.24
CA ASN A 123 -8.60 -4.13 5.58
C ASN A 123 -8.13 -5.59 5.69
N HIS A 124 -8.29 -6.41 4.65
CA HIS A 124 -7.73 -7.76 4.55
C HIS A 124 -6.25 -7.77 4.14
N ILE A 125 -5.71 -6.65 3.67
CA ILE A 125 -4.30 -6.54 3.30
C ILE A 125 -3.44 -6.45 4.59
N PRO A 126 -2.34 -7.21 4.70
CA PRO A 126 -1.41 -7.07 5.81
C PRO A 126 -0.87 -5.63 5.92
N LYS A 127 -0.71 -5.14 7.15
CA LYS A 127 -0.40 -3.72 7.39
C LYS A 127 0.86 -3.24 6.64
N MET A 128 1.90 -4.07 6.61
CA MET A 128 3.17 -3.76 5.93
C MET A 128 3.05 -3.69 4.40
N LEU A 129 1.96 -4.20 3.85
CA LEU A 129 1.69 -4.23 2.42
C LEU A 129 0.65 -3.20 1.96
N LEU A 130 0.03 -2.46 2.89
CA LEU A 130 -0.99 -1.47 2.56
C LEU A 130 -0.46 -0.36 1.63
N ALA A 131 0.80 0.04 1.82
CA ALA A 131 1.47 1.04 0.99
C ALA A 131 1.64 0.60 -0.48
N PHE A 132 1.57 -0.71 -0.75
CA PHE A 132 1.71 -1.30 -2.08
C PHE A 132 0.36 -1.76 -2.66
N ASN A 133 -0.76 -1.39 -2.02
CA ASN A 133 -2.07 -1.71 -2.54
C ASN A 133 -2.42 -0.82 -3.74
N ASN A 134 -2.58 -1.43 -4.90
CA ASN A 134 -2.96 -0.76 -6.14
C ASN A 134 -4.49 -0.81 -6.42
N GLY A 135 -5.29 -1.34 -5.49
CA GLY A 135 -6.73 -1.50 -5.67
C GLY A 135 -7.08 -2.61 -6.66
N PHE A 136 -6.14 -3.52 -6.93
CA PHE A 136 -6.36 -4.66 -7.79
C PHE A 136 -7.34 -5.63 -7.17
N LYS A 137 -8.27 -6.07 -8.01
CA LYS A 137 -9.35 -6.97 -7.71
C LYS A 137 -9.54 -8.02 -8.79
N PHE A 138 -9.94 -9.21 -8.37
CA PHE A 138 -10.37 -10.27 -9.27
C PHE A 138 -11.79 -10.72 -8.93
N PRO A 139 -12.62 -11.02 -9.94
CA PRO A 139 -12.31 -10.92 -11.37
C PRO A 139 -12.45 -9.49 -11.97
N SER A 140 -13.07 -8.52 -11.29
CA SER A 140 -13.52 -7.26 -11.93
C SER A 140 -12.47 -6.38 -12.61
N ASN A 141 -11.19 -6.44 -12.25
CA ASN A 141 -10.14 -5.66 -12.91
C ASN A 141 -8.83 -6.42 -13.10
N GLN A 142 -8.92 -7.74 -13.25
CA GLN A 142 -7.75 -8.62 -13.37
C GLN A 142 -6.82 -8.30 -14.54
N ASP A 143 -7.29 -7.65 -15.62
CA ASP A 143 -6.46 -7.12 -16.70
C ASP A 143 -5.35 -6.18 -16.18
N LYS A 144 -5.67 -5.33 -15.19
CA LYS A 144 -4.69 -4.42 -14.57
C LYS A 144 -3.60 -5.16 -13.79
N ILE A 145 -3.91 -6.36 -13.30
CA ILE A 145 -2.92 -7.23 -12.64
C ILE A 145 -1.92 -7.72 -13.67
N LEU A 146 -2.39 -8.14 -14.86
CA LEU A 146 -1.51 -8.55 -15.95
C LEU A 146 -0.67 -7.38 -16.46
N GLU A 147 -1.26 -6.19 -16.63
CA GLU A 147 -0.52 -4.98 -16.97
C GLU A 147 0.60 -4.71 -15.95
N CYS A 148 0.29 -4.77 -14.65
CA CYS A 148 1.26 -4.60 -13.58
C CYS A 148 2.40 -5.64 -13.63
N ILE A 149 2.08 -6.91 -13.90
CA ILE A 149 3.08 -7.96 -14.04
C ILE A 149 4.05 -7.63 -15.18
N LEU A 150 3.54 -7.10 -16.30
CA LEU A 150 4.31 -6.86 -17.51
C LEU A 150 5.11 -5.54 -17.51
N LEU A 151 4.96 -4.68 -16.49
CA LEU A 151 5.80 -3.49 -16.35
C LEU A 151 7.27 -3.90 -16.09
N ASP A 152 8.21 -3.43 -16.90
CA ASP A 152 9.64 -3.68 -16.70
C ASP A 152 10.25 -2.67 -15.71
N ASP A 153 11.05 -3.17 -14.76
CA ASP A 153 11.81 -2.37 -13.77
C ASP A 153 12.79 -1.38 -14.41
N SER A 154 13.10 -1.52 -15.70
CA SER A 154 13.92 -0.58 -16.46
C SER A 154 13.29 0.80 -16.65
N THR A 155 12.02 0.97 -16.23
CA THR A 155 11.32 2.27 -16.20
C THR A 155 11.25 2.91 -14.81
N VAL A 156 11.76 2.24 -13.78
CA VAL A 156 11.78 2.75 -12.40
C VAL A 156 13.22 2.94 -11.94
N THR A 157 13.78 4.11 -12.23
CA THR A 157 14.94 4.60 -11.46
C THR A 157 14.43 5.12 -10.13
N ASP A 158 14.50 4.32 -9.08
CA ASP A 158 14.64 4.89 -7.74
C ASP A 158 15.42 3.93 -6.85
N SER A 159 16.59 4.40 -6.44
CA SER A 159 17.45 3.72 -5.48
C SER A 159 16.79 3.73 -4.10
N PRO A 160 16.92 2.65 -3.32
CA PRO A 160 16.36 2.58 -1.98
C PRO A 160 17.28 3.24 -0.97
N GLU A 161 16.77 3.83 0.12
CA GLU A 161 17.47 4.06 1.41
C GLU A 161 16.47 4.53 2.51
N PRO A 162 16.75 4.36 3.83
CA PRO A 162 16.07 3.39 4.71
C PRO A 162 15.19 4.01 5.83
N ASN A 163 14.43 3.14 6.52
CA ASN A 163 13.55 3.37 7.69
C ASN A 163 14.11 4.31 8.78
N ASP A 164 13.23 5.07 9.44
CA ASP A 164 13.21 5.13 10.91
C ASP A 164 11.79 5.39 11.49
N HIS A 165 11.59 4.90 12.71
CA HIS A 165 10.35 4.65 13.44
C HIS A 165 9.48 5.89 13.76
N ASN A 166 8.14 5.74 13.85
CA ASN A 166 7.39 5.65 15.13
C ASN A 166 5.86 5.89 14.98
N CYS A 167 5.11 5.30 15.93
CA CYS A 167 3.73 5.58 16.36
C CYS A 167 2.51 5.08 15.54
N ILE A 168 1.87 4.07 16.12
CA ILE A 168 0.50 3.62 15.84
C ILE A 168 -0.44 4.53 16.64
N VAL A 169 -1.28 5.29 15.94
CA VAL A 169 -2.37 6.08 16.54
C VAL A 169 -3.67 5.64 15.87
N THR A 170 -4.70 5.33 16.66
CA THR A 170 -5.97 4.77 16.18
C THR A 170 -6.73 5.77 15.30
N SER A 171 -7.63 5.30 14.44
CA SER A 171 -8.41 6.15 13.51
C SER A 171 -9.26 7.23 14.19
N ALA A 172 -9.64 7.05 15.47
CA ALA A 172 -10.31 8.07 16.28
C ALA A 172 -9.33 9.12 16.82
N GLU A 173 -8.13 8.70 17.22
CA GLU A 173 -7.06 9.61 17.66
C GLU A 173 -6.47 10.39 16.47
N ILE A 174 -6.38 9.83 15.26
CA ILE A 174 -6.01 10.58 14.04
C ILE A 174 -7.01 11.69 13.74
N GLU A 175 -8.30 11.44 13.96
CA GLU A 175 -9.33 12.47 13.80
C GLU A 175 -9.25 13.54 14.90
N GLU A 176 -8.94 13.18 16.14
CA GLU A 176 -8.83 14.12 17.26
C GLU A 176 -7.53 14.94 17.20
N VAL A 177 -6.39 14.29 17.01
CA VAL A 177 -5.09 14.92 16.77
C VAL A 177 -5.14 15.76 15.49
N GLY A 178 -5.79 15.27 14.43
CA GLY A 178 -5.99 16.04 13.21
C GLY A 178 -6.87 17.28 13.40
N ARG A 179 -7.89 17.22 14.25
CA ARG A 179 -8.71 18.38 14.65
C ARG A 179 -7.91 19.38 15.49
N GLU A 180 -7.07 18.92 16.42
CA GLU A 180 -6.22 19.81 17.23
C GLU A 180 -5.13 20.49 16.38
N ILE A 181 -4.43 19.73 15.54
CA ILE A 181 -3.43 20.26 14.61
C ILE A 181 -4.09 21.22 13.63
N ALA A 182 -5.28 20.91 13.11
CA ALA A 182 -6.03 21.82 12.25
C ALA A 182 -6.38 23.13 12.98
N LYS A 183 -6.88 23.07 14.22
CA LYS A 183 -7.18 24.27 15.02
C LYS A 183 -5.93 25.12 15.28
N GLU A 184 -4.80 24.49 15.56
CA GLU A 184 -3.52 25.16 15.81
C GLU A 184 -2.94 25.78 14.52
N ILE A 185 -3.04 25.09 13.40
CA ILE A 185 -2.67 25.65 12.08
C ILE A 185 -3.58 26.82 11.75
N ILE A 186 -4.90 26.66 11.89
CA ILE A 186 -5.90 27.70 11.67
C ILE A 186 -5.63 28.96 12.49
N SER A 187 -5.29 28.83 13.78
CA SER A 187 -5.00 29.98 14.64
C SER A 187 -3.70 30.69 14.25
N THR A 188 -2.72 29.94 13.76
CA THR A 188 -1.41 30.45 13.28
C THR A 188 -1.53 31.06 11.88
N VAL A 189 -2.45 30.54 11.08
CA VAL A 189 -2.67 30.90 9.68
C VAL A 189 -3.62 32.10 9.54
N HIS A 190 -4.02 32.82 10.60
CA HIS A 190 -4.81 34.08 10.60
C HIS A 190 -5.62 34.37 9.30
N GLU A 191 -6.45 33.42 8.88
CA GLU A 191 -7.23 33.47 7.63
C GLU A 191 -8.65 33.98 7.89
N GLU A 192 -9.37 34.36 6.84
CA GLU A 192 -10.75 34.81 6.98
C GLU A 192 -11.67 33.70 7.52
N PRO A 193 -12.62 34.00 8.44
CA PRO A 193 -13.52 33.00 9.01
C PRO A 193 -14.29 32.17 7.98
N ALA A 194 -14.54 32.72 6.78
CA ALA A 194 -15.22 32.05 5.69
C ALA A 194 -14.40 30.88 5.07
N ASN A 195 -13.07 30.86 5.25
CA ASN A 195 -12.18 29.84 4.68
C ASN A 195 -11.82 28.72 5.66
N MET A 196 -12.21 28.84 6.93
CA MET A 196 -11.98 27.88 8.02
C MET A 196 -12.32 26.43 7.66
N SER A 197 -13.53 26.20 7.17
CA SER A 197 -14.01 24.84 6.81
C SER A 197 -13.20 24.24 5.64
N LYS A 198 -12.73 25.07 4.71
CA LYS A 198 -11.89 24.64 3.57
C LYS A 198 -10.49 24.26 4.03
N ILE A 199 -9.90 25.05 4.92
CA ILE A 199 -8.58 24.77 5.51
C ILE A 199 -8.64 23.48 6.32
N GLU A 200 -9.71 23.26 7.10
CA GLU A 200 -9.89 22.04 7.87
C GLU A 200 -9.92 20.79 6.96
N ILE A 201 -10.63 20.86 5.83
CA ILE A 201 -10.64 19.79 4.84
C ILE A 201 -9.22 19.54 4.28
N LEU A 202 -8.52 20.61 3.91
CA LEU A 202 -7.18 20.53 3.34
C LEU A 202 -6.16 19.93 4.34
N VAL A 203 -6.20 20.37 5.60
CA VAL A 203 -5.33 19.84 6.67
C VAL A 203 -5.61 18.36 6.89
N ARG A 204 -6.88 17.94 6.98
CA ARG A 204 -7.24 16.53 7.16
C ARG A 204 -6.76 15.67 5.99
N ALA A 205 -6.86 16.17 4.77
CA ALA A 205 -6.35 15.48 3.58
C ALA A 205 -4.82 15.38 3.59
N PHE A 206 -4.13 16.47 3.95
CA PHE A 206 -2.67 16.52 4.04
C PHE A 206 -2.11 15.60 5.13
N LEU A 207 -2.78 15.50 6.27
CA LEU A 207 -2.38 14.60 7.37
C LEU A 207 -2.46 13.11 6.99
N ARG A 208 -3.25 12.76 5.96
CA ARG A 208 -3.34 11.39 5.44
C ARG A 208 -2.20 11.04 4.46
N LEU A 209 -1.43 12.04 4.03
CA LEU A 209 -0.27 11.83 3.17
C LEU A 209 0.89 11.26 3.99
N SER A 210 1.73 10.44 3.36
CA SER A 210 3.01 10.03 3.94
C SER A 210 3.94 11.23 4.12
N GLU A 211 4.92 11.14 5.00
CA GLU A 211 5.94 12.21 5.17
C GLU A 211 6.66 12.51 3.85
N SER A 212 6.97 11.49 3.06
CA SER A 212 7.56 11.67 1.73
C SER A 212 6.67 12.47 0.79
N GLN A 213 5.36 12.21 0.77
CA GLN A 213 4.39 12.99 -0.01
C GLN A 213 4.31 14.43 0.49
N LYS A 214 4.31 14.65 1.82
CA LYS A 214 4.33 15.99 2.40
C LYS A 214 5.60 16.77 2.01
N LEU A 215 6.77 16.13 2.06
CA LEU A 215 8.04 16.72 1.62
C LEU A 215 8.08 16.96 0.10
N MET A 216 7.49 16.06 -0.69
CA MET A 216 7.37 16.23 -2.14
C MET A 216 6.50 17.43 -2.49
N ILE A 217 5.35 17.58 -1.82
CA ILE A 217 4.51 18.77 -1.96
C ILE A 217 5.27 20.02 -1.54
N ALA A 218 6.00 19.98 -0.42
CA ALA A 218 6.82 21.11 0.02
C ALA A 218 7.89 21.50 -1.02
N LYS A 219 8.51 20.52 -1.69
CA LYS A 219 9.47 20.74 -2.77
C LYS A 219 8.80 21.31 -4.02
N GLN A 220 7.65 20.76 -4.42
CA GLN A 220 6.87 21.23 -5.58
C GLN A 220 6.35 22.66 -5.41
N LEU A 221 6.05 23.05 -4.17
CA LEU A 221 5.63 24.40 -3.80
C LEU A 221 6.83 25.34 -3.52
N GLU A 222 8.07 24.87 -3.67
CA GLU A 222 9.28 25.64 -3.38
C GLU A 222 9.30 26.24 -1.96
N ILE A 223 8.80 25.48 -0.97
CA ILE A 223 8.76 25.82 0.47
C ILE A 223 9.53 24.84 1.35
N PHE A 224 10.12 23.79 0.75
CA PHE A 224 10.97 22.82 1.44
C PHE A 224 12.24 23.47 1.99
N GLU A 225 12.67 23.01 3.16
CA GLU A 225 13.99 23.26 3.72
C GLU A 225 14.59 21.95 4.23
N ASP A 226 15.93 21.84 4.22
CA ASP A 226 16.61 20.63 4.64
C ASP A 226 16.22 20.17 6.05
N ARG A 227 15.93 21.11 6.96
CA ARG A 227 15.46 20.77 8.32
C ARG A 227 14.14 20.00 8.36
N PHE A 228 13.34 20.03 7.28
CA PHE A 228 12.04 19.36 7.24
C PHE A 228 12.18 17.85 7.36
N ILE A 229 13.30 17.29 6.91
CA ILE A 229 13.55 15.84 6.95
C ILE A 229 13.67 15.30 8.38
N THR A 230 13.97 16.18 9.36
CA THR A 230 14.12 15.82 10.76
C THR A 230 12.92 16.20 11.62
N LEU A 231 11.92 16.87 11.04
CA LEU A 231 10.73 17.31 11.78
C LEU A 231 9.80 16.12 12.04
N SER A 232 9.11 16.15 13.18
CA SER A 232 7.99 15.24 13.40
C SER A 232 6.86 15.52 12.40
N SER A 233 6.00 14.51 12.18
CA SER A 233 4.86 14.62 11.25
C SER A 233 3.96 15.84 11.51
N LYS A 234 3.77 16.17 12.80
CA LYS A 234 3.02 17.34 13.25
C LYS A 234 3.74 18.64 12.87
N GLU A 235 5.01 18.76 13.23
CA GLU A 235 5.83 19.95 12.95
C GLU A 235 5.98 20.19 11.44
N LEU A 236 6.19 19.13 10.66
CA LEU A 236 6.26 19.23 9.20
C LEU A 236 4.95 19.79 8.62
N THR A 237 3.82 19.28 9.11
CA THR A 237 2.50 19.73 8.64
C THR A 237 2.26 21.19 9.00
N GLN A 238 2.61 21.60 10.23
CA GLN A 238 2.52 23.01 10.64
C GLN A 238 3.38 23.91 9.74
N GLU A 239 4.61 23.51 9.49
CA GLU A 239 5.59 24.33 8.78
C GLU A 239 5.26 24.44 7.28
N VAL A 240 4.74 23.37 6.65
CA VAL A 240 4.24 23.41 5.27
C VAL A 240 3.05 24.36 5.15
N PHE A 241 2.06 24.28 6.04
CA PHE A 241 0.89 25.16 5.98
C PHE A 241 1.24 26.61 6.28
N ARG A 242 2.12 26.85 7.27
CA ARG A 242 2.60 28.20 7.59
C ARG A 242 3.24 28.85 6.37
N ARG A 243 4.16 28.14 5.70
CA ARG A 243 4.86 28.67 4.52
C ARG A 243 3.98 28.78 3.29
N ALA A 244 3.13 27.79 3.05
CA ALA A 244 2.16 27.86 1.95
C ALA A 244 1.29 29.11 2.11
N ARG A 245 0.86 29.44 3.33
CA ARG A 245 0.13 30.68 3.59
C ARG A 245 1.00 31.93 3.40
N GLU A 246 2.20 31.99 4.00
CA GLU A 246 3.11 33.15 3.88
C GLU A 246 3.43 33.50 2.42
N LYS A 247 3.48 32.50 1.54
CA LYS A 247 3.70 32.67 0.10
C LYS A 247 2.41 32.72 -0.74
N SER A 248 1.23 32.73 -0.11
CA SER A 248 -0.08 32.70 -0.78
C SER A 248 -0.30 31.50 -1.73
N LEU A 249 0.26 30.34 -1.38
CA LEU A 249 0.24 29.08 -2.14
C LEU A 249 -0.83 28.07 -1.66
N LEU A 250 -1.88 28.51 -0.96
CA LEU A 250 -2.89 27.59 -0.43
C LEU A 250 -3.71 26.91 -1.55
N ALA A 251 -3.89 27.58 -2.69
CA ALA A 251 -4.54 27.00 -3.86
C ALA A 251 -3.69 25.90 -4.49
N GLU A 252 -2.39 26.12 -4.64
CA GLU A 252 -1.44 25.17 -5.19
C GLU A 252 -1.26 23.99 -4.23
N LEU A 253 -1.24 24.25 -2.92
CA LEU A 253 -1.24 23.20 -1.90
C LEU A 253 -2.49 22.33 -2.03
N TRP A 254 -3.68 22.93 -2.18
CA TRP A 254 -4.91 22.17 -2.42
C TRP A 254 -4.82 21.26 -3.65
N ASP A 255 -4.36 21.80 -4.78
CA ASP A 255 -4.26 21.03 -6.02
C ASP A 255 -3.29 19.85 -5.88
N ASN A 256 -2.14 20.06 -5.25
CA ASN A 256 -1.15 19.01 -5.05
C ASN A 256 -1.65 17.92 -4.08
N VAL A 257 -2.32 18.30 -2.99
CA VAL A 257 -2.91 17.32 -2.06
C VAL A 257 -4.04 16.54 -2.73
N ASN A 258 -4.94 17.21 -3.46
CA ASN A 258 -6.08 16.55 -4.11
C ASN A 258 -5.66 15.62 -5.25
N LYS A 259 -4.53 15.91 -5.93
CA LYS A 259 -3.91 14.98 -6.90
C LYS A 259 -3.40 13.70 -6.26
N MET A 260 -2.82 13.78 -5.06
CA MET A 260 -2.24 12.63 -4.36
C MET A 260 -3.27 11.83 -3.56
N ASN A 261 -4.27 12.51 -3.01
CA ASN A 261 -5.29 11.93 -2.16
C ASN A 261 -6.61 12.67 -2.44
N SER A 262 -7.44 12.18 -3.36
CA SER A 262 -8.66 12.89 -3.75
C SER A 262 -9.68 12.93 -2.60
N PHE A 263 -10.12 14.13 -2.21
CA PHE A 263 -11.03 14.33 -1.07
C PHE A 263 -12.35 15.02 -1.45
N GLY A 264 -12.80 14.83 -2.70
CA GLY A 264 -14.19 14.96 -3.11
C GLY A 264 -14.65 16.35 -3.59
N ASN A 265 -13.79 17.37 -3.55
CA ASN A 265 -14.08 18.67 -4.16
C ASN A 265 -13.15 18.93 -5.34
N ASN A 266 -13.67 18.75 -6.57
CA ASN A 266 -12.95 19.07 -7.80
C ASN A 266 -12.83 20.58 -8.05
N ASN A 267 -13.56 21.40 -7.30
CA ASN A 267 -13.45 22.85 -7.38
C ASN A 267 -12.55 23.36 -6.25
N ASN A 268 -11.39 23.90 -6.61
CA ASN A 268 -10.42 24.42 -5.65
C ASN A 268 -10.94 25.73 -5.04
N PRO A 269 -11.28 25.74 -3.74
CA PRO A 269 -12.01 26.84 -3.14
C PRO A 269 -11.10 28.00 -2.70
N PHE A 270 -9.80 27.90 -2.97
CA PHE A 270 -8.77 28.92 -2.76
C PHE A 270 -8.36 29.61 -4.08
N LYS A 271 -8.84 29.11 -5.24
CA LYS A 271 -8.77 29.85 -6.50
C LYS A 271 -9.97 30.79 -6.55
N ALA A 272 -9.71 32.09 -6.50
CA ALA A 272 -10.72 33.12 -6.76
C ALA A 272 -11.12 33.12 -8.25
#